data_AF-A0A1M3KS19-F1
#
_entry.id   AF-A0A1M3KS19-F1
#
_cell.length_a   1.000
_cell.length_b   1.000
_cell.length_c   1.000
_cell.angle_alpha   90.00
_cell.angle_beta   90.00
_cell.angle_gamma   90.00
#
_symmetry.space_group_name_H-M   'P 1'
#
loop_
_entity.id
_entity.type
_entity.pdbx_description
1 polymer ?
#
loop_
_entity_poly.entity_id
_entity_poly.type
_entity_poly.pdbx_seq_one_letter_code
_entity_poly.pdbx_strand_id
1 'polypeptide(L)' 'MTPARWTFIIIFGGCLLIGLGMGVVNLIAPGTATITFNDQPATGMTGVGVATTTWGVLGLIFGLIVAGIVALFTRRKKVA' A
#
# COMPACT_ATOMS: atom_id res chain seq x y z
N MET A 1 -1.45 -5.69 -20.57
CA MET A 1 -0.88 -5.95 -19.21
C MET A 1 -1.16 -7.39 -18.82
N THR A 2 -0.28 -8.05 -18.06
CA THR A 2 -0.57 -9.40 -17.52
C THR A 2 -1.55 -9.30 -16.35
N PRO A 3 -2.42 -10.30 -16.11
CA PRO A 3 -3.34 -10.29 -14.98
C PRO A 3 -2.62 -10.10 -13.64
N ALA A 4 -1.48 -10.77 -13.46
CA ALA A 4 -0.62 -10.62 -12.28
C ALA A 4 -0.15 -9.17 -12.05
N ARG A 5 0.24 -8.46 -13.12
CA ARG A 5 0.68 -7.06 -13.03
C ARG A 5 -0.48 -6.13 -12.70
N TRP A 6 -1.67 -6.40 -13.21
CA TRP A 6 -2.86 -5.62 -12.89
C TRP A 6 -3.28 -5.83 -11.42
N THR A 7 -3.28 -7.07 -10.94
CA THR A 7 -3.55 -7.37 -9.52
C THR A 7 -2.53 -6.73 -8.59
N PHE A 8 -1.25 -6.75 -8.95
CA PHE A 8 -0.21 -6.03 -8.20
C PHE A 8 -0.54 -4.54 -8.08
N ILE A 9 -0.84 -3.87 -9.21
CA ILE A 9 -1.10 -2.42 -9.23
C ILE A 9 -2.32 -2.06 -8.37
N ILE A 10 -3.36 -2.88 -8.37
CA ILE A 10 -4.55 -2.63 -7.54
C ILE A 10 -4.23 -2.74 -6.06
N ILE A 11 -3.54 -3.79 -5.64
CA ILE A 11 -3.23 -4.02 -4.24
C ILE A 11 -2.23 -2.98 -3.75
N PHE A 12 -1.13 -2.82 -4.47
CA PHE A 12 -0.09 -1.86 -4.14
C PHE A 12 -0.63 -0.42 -4.18
N GLY A 13 -1.31 -0.06 -5.27
CA GLY A 13 -1.88 1.28 -5.43
C GLY A 13 -2.98 1.58 -4.42
N GLY A 14 -3.84 0.61 -4.10
CA GLY A 14 -4.87 0.75 -3.07
C GLY A 14 -4.28 0.98 -1.67
N CYS A 15 -3.30 0.19 -1.27
CA CYS A 15 -2.59 0.41 -0.01
C CYS A 15 -1.89 1.77 0.03
N LEU A 16 -1.22 2.16 -1.06
CA LEU A 16 -0.53 3.43 -1.14
C LEU A 16 -1.51 4.61 -1.04
N LEU A 17 -2.67 4.53 -1.70
CA LEU A 17 -3.75 5.52 -1.58
C LEU A 17 -4.30 5.62 -0.15
N ILE A 18 -4.44 4.49 0.57
CA ILE A 18 -4.88 4.50 1.97
C ILE A 18 -3.84 5.22 2.84
N GLY A 19 -2.55 4.88 2.70
CA GLY A 19 -1.48 5.54 3.45
C GLY A 19 -1.38 7.03 3.17
N LEU A 20 -1.56 7.43 1.90
CA LEU A 20 -1.54 8.82 1.49
C LEU A 20 -2.78 9.57 2.01
N GLY A 21 -3.95 8.94 1.94
CA GLY A 21 -5.20 9.48 2.49
C GLY A 21 -5.10 9.70 4.00
N MET A 22 -4.61 8.72 4.76
CA MET A 22 -4.37 8.87 6.20
C MET A 22 -3.37 9.98 6.52
N GLY A 23 -2.27 10.06 5.76
CA GLY A 23 -1.29 11.12 5.90
C GLY A 23 -1.89 12.51 5.68
N VAL A 24 -2.68 12.68 4.60
CA VAL A 24 -3.35 13.94 4.28
C VAL A 24 -4.42 14.29 5.33
N VAL A 25 -5.19 13.32 5.81
CA VAL A 25 -6.18 13.51 6.87
C VAL A 25 -5.49 13.97 8.17
N ASN A 26 -4.39 13.35 8.57
CA ASN A 26 -3.58 13.80 9.70
C ASN A 26 -3.02 15.22 9.50
N LEU A 27 -2.65 15.58 8.26
CA LEU A 27 -2.13 16.90 7.92
C LEU A 27 -3.20 18.01 8.01
N ILE A 28 -4.42 17.74 7.55
CA ILE A 28 -5.53 18.73 7.53
C ILE A 28 -6.24 18.78 8.88
N ALA A 29 -6.43 17.63 9.52
CA ALA A 29 -7.18 17.45 10.76
C ALA A 29 -6.35 16.64 11.77
N PRO A 30 -5.31 17.25 12.38
CA PRO A 30 -4.47 16.56 13.36
C PRO A 30 -5.32 16.07 14.54
N GLY A 31 -5.18 14.78 14.88
CA GLY A 31 -5.95 14.10 15.94
C GLY A 31 -7.05 13.15 15.44
N THR A 32 -7.40 13.17 14.16
CA THR A 32 -8.36 12.21 13.57
C THR A 32 -7.72 10.86 13.21
N ALA A 33 -6.47 10.88 12.78
CA ALA A 33 -5.65 9.69 12.55
C ALA A 33 -4.32 9.88 13.29
N THR A 34 -3.99 9.01 14.23
CA THR A 34 -2.74 9.10 14.98
C THR A 34 -1.67 8.29 14.26
N ILE A 35 -0.65 8.97 13.74
CA ILE A 35 0.51 8.33 13.12
C ILE A 35 1.64 8.47 14.12
N THR A 36 2.10 7.35 14.67
CA THR A 36 3.18 7.35 15.67
C THR A 36 4.48 6.91 15.00
N PHE A 37 5.55 7.65 15.22
CA PHE A 37 6.89 7.29 14.78
C PHE A 37 7.86 7.51 15.93
N ASN A 38 8.58 6.45 16.33
CA ASN A 38 9.51 6.50 17.47
C ASN A 38 8.85 6.99 18.77
N ASP A 39 7.68 6.42 19.10
CA ASP A 39 6.84 6.75 20.28
C ASP A 39 6.35 8.20 20.39
N GLN A 40 6.54 8.99 19.33
CA GLN A 40 6.06 10.36 19.22
C GLN A 40 5.04 10.48 18.09
N PRO A 41 4.03 11.36 18.22
CA PRO A 41 3.12 11.66 17.12
C PRO A 41 3.92 12.29 15.98
N ALA A 42 3.93 11.62 14.83
CA ALA A 42 4.51 12.15 13.60
C ALA A 42 3.53 13.15 13.00
N THR A 43 3.95 14.41 12.90
CA THR A 43 3.14 15.50 12.36
C THR A 43 3.69 15.99 11.02
N GLY A 44 2.85 16.73 10.28
CA GLY A 44 3.25 17.35 9.03
C GLY A 44 3.66 16.33 7.96
N MET A 45 4.67 16.70 7.17
CA MET A 45 5.22 15.85 6.10
C MET A 45 5.81 14.54 6.62
N THR A 46 6.30 14.52 7.86
CA THR A 46 6.81 13.31 8.51
C THR A 46 5.71 12.27 8.72
N GLY A 47 4.54 12.70 9.21
CA GLY A 47 3.36 11.83 9.35
C GLY A 47 2.91 11.25 8.01
N VAL A 48 2.84 12.10 6.98
CA VAL A 48 2.52 11.68 5.60
C VAL A 48 3.51 10.63 5.10
N GLY A 49 4.82 10.87 5.27
CA GLY A 49 5.88 9.96 4.85
C GLY A 49 5.84 8.62 5.57
N VAL A 50 5.61 8.62 6.89
CA VAL A 50 5.50 7.40 7.70
C VAL A 50 4.28 6.59 7.28
N ALA A 51 3.11 7.22 7.14
CA ALA A 51 1.90 6.52 6.73
C ALA A 51 2.03 5.93 5.30
N THR A 52 2.50 6.72 4.34
CA THR A 52 2.71 6.23 2.96
C THR A 52 3.75 5.13 2.88
N THR A 53 4.84 5.21 3.63
CA THR A 53 5.88 4.17 3.64
C THR A 53 5.36 2.88 4.28
N THR A 54 4.72 2.95 5.46
CA THR A 54 4.19 1.76 6.14
C THR A 54 3.16 1.03 5.28
N TRP A 55 2.18 1.77 4.76
CA TRP A 55 1.16 1.18 3.89
C TRP A 55 1.72 0.76 2.53
N GLY A 56 2.69 1.49 1.98
CA GLY A 56 3.38 1.14 0.75
C GLY A 56 4.18 -0.16 0.85
N VAL A 57 4.89 -0.37 1.96
CA VAL A 57 5.62 -1.62 2.23
C VAL A 57 4.65 -2.80 2.36
N LEU A 58 3.56 -2.64 3.11
CA LEU A 58 2.53 -3.67 3.21
C LEU A 58 1.91 -3.98 1.84
N GLY A 59 1.53 -2.95 1.09
CA GLY A 59 0.99 -3.09 -0.26
C GLY A 59 1.96 -3.77 -1.23
N LEU A 60 3.26 -3.53 -1.07
CA LEU A 60 4.30 -4.17 -1.88
C LEU A 60 4.40 -5.66 -1.55
N ILE A 61 4.45 -6.02 -0.26
CA ILE A 61 4.53 -7.43 0.17
C ILE A 61 3.29 -8.20 -0.28
N PHE A 62 2.10 -7.74 0.09
CA PHE A 62 0.85 -8.41 -0.27
C PHE A 62 0.61 -8.38 -1.77
N GLY A 63 0.94 -7.27 -2.44
CA GLY A 63 0.85 -7.14 -3.89
C GLY A 63 1.72 -8.18 -4.59
N LEU A 64 2.97 -8.36 -4.18
CA LEU A 64 3.89 -9.36 -4.76
C LEU A 64 3.39 -10.79 -4.52
N ILE A 65 2.91 -11.09 -3.31
CA ILE A 65 2.36 -12.42 -2.97
C ILE A 65 1.17 -12.74 -3.89
N VAL A 66 0.17 -11.86 -3.94
CA VAL A 66 -1.04 -12.13 -4.72
C VAL A 66 -0.73 -12.12 -6.22
N ALA A 67 0.12 -11.21 -6.70
CA ALA A 67 0.56 -11.22 -8.09
C ALA A 67 1.31 -12.51 -8.45
N GLY A 68 2.15 -13.03 -7.55
CA GLY A 68 2.81 -14.32 -7.70
C GLY A 68 1.82 -15.48 -7.81
N ILE A 69 0.82 -15.51 -6.94
CA ILE A 69 -0.27 -16.50 -6.97
C ILE A 69 -1.04 -16.42 -8.31
N VAL A 70 -1.45 -15.21 -8.72
CA VAL A 70 -2.15 -14.98 -9.99
C VAL A 70 -1.27 -15.40 -11.19
N ALA A 71 0.03 -15.12 -11.15
CA ALA A 71 0.96 -15.53 -12.19
C ALA A 71 1.05 -17.06 -12.31
N LEU A 72 1.06 -17.79 -11.19
CA LEU A 72 1.07 -19.26 -11.18
C LEU A 72 -0.21 -19.84 -11.81
N PHE A 73 -1.38 -19.33 -11.44
CA PHE A 73 -2.66 -19.79 -12.00
C PHE A 73 -2.82 -19.43 -13.47
N THR A 74 -2.38 -18.23 -13.88
CA THR A 74 -2.49 -17.79 -15.28
C THR A 74 -1.46 -18.44 -16.20
N ARG A 75 -0.31 -18.91 -15.68
CA ARG A 75 0.62 -19.76 -16.44
C ARG A 75 0.04 -21.13 -16.79
N ARG A 76 -0.72 -21.76 -15.87
CA ARG A 76 -1.33 -23.07 -16.15
C ARG A 76 -2.36 -23.07 -17.28
N LYS A 77 -2.98 -21.92 -17.58
CA LYS A 77 -3.96 -21.80 -18.68
C LYS A 77 -3.35 -21.75 -20.08
N LYS A 78 -2.03 -21.54 -20.23
CA LYS A 78 -1.38 -21.43 -21.56
C LYS A 78 -0.88 -22.75 -22.14
N VAL A 79 -1.00 -23.86 -21.40
CA VAL A 79 -0.46 -25.18 -21.79
C VAL A 79 -1.58 -26.21 -22.02
N ALA A 80 -2.81 -25.75 -22.27
CA ALA A 80 -3.93 -26.61 -22.65
C ALA A 80 -4.36 -26.28 -24.08
#